data_AF-A0A4Q3SDK7-F1
#
_entry.id   AF-A0A4Q3SDK7-F1
#
_cell.length_a   1.000
_cell.length_b   1.000
_cell.length_c   1.000
_cell.angle_alpha   90.00
_cell.angle_beta   90.00
_cell.angle_gamma   90.00
#
_symmetry.space_group_name_H-M   'P 1'
#
loop_
_entity.id
_entity.type
_entity.pdbx_description
1 polymer ?
#
loop_
_entity_poly.entity_id
_entity_poly.type
_entity_poly.pdbx_seq_one_letter_code
_entity_poly.pdbx_strand_id
1 'polypeptide(L)' 'MPTSTEGFALFVRPENSQWVWTLMDLDAHVAASGQAQDRETAWRTGEFAAAAVGALGRVGRRSF' A
#
# COMPACT_ATOMS: atom_id res chain seq x y z
N MET A 1 -12.53 -7.35 -3.38
CA MET A 1 -11.71 -7.28 -4.61
C MET A 1 -10.53 -6.37 -4.32
N PRO A 2 -9.29 -6.72 -4.66
CA PRO A 2 -8.17 -5.78 -4.53
C PRO A 2 -8.38 -4.63 -5.52
N THR A 3 -8.51 -3.40 -5.00
CA THR A 3 -8.59 -2.16 -5.77
C THR A 3 -7.16 -1.76 -6.16
N SER A 4 -6.79 -1.96 -7.41
CA SER A 4 -5.47 -1.56 -7.91
C SER A 4 -5.42 -0.04 -8.10
N THR A 5 -4.80 0.66 -7.15
CA THR A 5 -4.31 2.02 -7.38
C THR A 5 -3.08 1.91 -8.27
N GLU A 6 -3.27 2.15 -9.57
CA GLU A 6 -2.25 2.23 -10.64
C GLU A 6 -0.88 1.61 -10.30
N GLY A 7 -0.77 0.28 -10.46
CA GLY A 7 0.52 -0.43 -10.39
C GLY A 7 0.94 -0.95 -9.01
N PHE A 8 0.11 -0.78 -7.98
CA PHE A 8 0.39 -1.35 -6.66
C PHE A 8 -0.69 -2.33 -6.20
N ALA A 9 -0.25 -3.40 -5.52
CA ALA A 9 -1.08 -4.37 -4.85
C ALA A 9 -1.03 -4.17 -3.33
N LEU A 10 -2.19 -4.00 -2.70
CA LEU A 10 -2.33 -3.90 -1.26
C LEU A 10 -2.69 -5.26 -0.66
N PHE A 11 -1.82 -5.77 0.21
CA PHE A 11 -2.04 -6.97 1.00
C PHE A 11 -2.34 -6.59 2.44
N VAL A 12 -3.42 -7.13 3.00
CA VAL A 12 -3.79 -6.94 4.41
C VAL A 12 -3.93 -8.30 5.06
N ARG A 13 -3.19 -8.55 6.14
CA ARG A 13 -3.19 -9.83 6.86
C ARG A 13 -3.22 -9.61 8.38
N PRO A 14 -3.84 -10.52 9.14
CA PRO A 14 -3.66 -10.55 10.59
C PRO A 14 -2.24 -11.02 10.93
N GLU A 15 -1.62 -10.39 11.93
CA GLU A 15 -0.32 -10.79 12.49
C GLU A 15 -0.37 -10.63 14.02
N ASN A 16 -0.35 -11.76 14.73
CA ASN A 16 -0.57 -11.83 16.18
C ASN A 16 -1.89 -11.18 16.61
N SER A 17 -1.82 -9.99 17.23
CA SER A 17 -2.97 -9.20 17.71
C SER A 17 -3.16 -7.89 16.94
N GLN A 18 -2.48 -7.74 15.80
CA GLN A 18 -2.54 -6.57 14.95
C GLN A 18 -2.83 -6.96 13.51
N TRP A 19 -3.13 -5.97 12.69
CA TRP A 19 -3.30 -6.10 11.26
C TRP A 19 -2.13 -5.44 10.56
N VAL A 20 -1.49 -6.16 9.66
CA VAL A 20 -0.37 -5.68 8.88
C VAL A 20 -0.86 -5.44 7.46
N TRP A 21 -0.48 -4.30 6.91
CA TRP A 21 -0.69 -3.98 5.51
C TRP A 21 0.65 -3.83 4.80
N THR A 22 0.70 -4.25 3.55
CA THR A 22 1.91 -4.18 2.71
C THR A 22 1.49 -3.79 1.30
N LEU A 23 2.16 -2.77 0.77
CA LEU A 23 2.00 -2.30 -0.58
C LEU A 23 3.17 -2.82 -1.42
N MET A 24 2.86 -3.54 -2.48
CA MET A 24 3.84 -4.07 -3.44
C MET A 24 3.63 -3.46 -4.81
N ASP A 25 4.72 -3.20 -5.54
CA ASP A 25 4.64 -2.86 -6.96
C ASP A 25 4.40 -4.11 -7.84
N LEU A 26 4.29 -3.91 -9.17
CA LEU A 26 4.12 -5.00 -10.13
C LEU A 26 5.32 -5.94 -10.24
N ASP A 27 6.51 -5.48 -9.82
CA ASP A 27 7.75 -6.25 -9.81
C ASP A 27 7.97 -6.96 -8.45
N ALA A 28 6.94 -6.99 -7.60
CA ALA A 28 6.92 -7.59 -6.28
C ALA A 28 7.87 -6.94 -5.24
N HIS A 29 8.32 -5.71 -5.47
CA HIS A 29 9.04 -4.94 -4.46
C HIS A 29 8.07 -4.31 -3.47
N VAL A 30 8.45 -4.32 -2.19
CA VAL A 30 7.69 -3.65 -1.13
C VAL A 30 7.94 -2.14 -1.22
N ALA A 31 6.89 -1.39 -1.59
CA ALA A 31 6.94 0.05 -1.66
C ALA A 31 6.63 0.72 -0.29
N ALA A 32 5.75 0.12 0.50
CA ALA A 32 5.40 0.59 1.84
C ALA A 32 4.79 -0.54 2.67
N SER A 33 4.87 -0.44 3.99
CA SER A 33 4.18 -1.34 4.92
C SER A 33 3.87 -0.65 6.24
N GLY A 34 2.94 -1.22 7.00
CA GLY A 34 2.59 -0.71 8.32
C GLY A 34 1.71 -1.66 9.10
N GLN A 35 1.44 -1.27 10.35
CA GLN A 35 0.62 -2.03 11.29
C GLN A 35 -0.55 -1.16 11.76
N ALA A 36 -1.69 -1.79 12.04
CA ALA A 36 -2.86 -1.18 12.62
C ALA A 36 -3.52 -2.13 13.63
N GLN A 37 -4.33 -1.59 14.53
CA GLN A 37 -5.00 -2.38 15.56
C GLN A 37 -6.16 -3.22 15.00
N ASP A 38 -6.79 -2.76 13.92
CA ASP A 38 -7.93 -3.41 13.28
C ASP A 38 -7.78 -3.44 11.75
N ARG A 39 -8.57 -4.32 11.12
CA ARG A 39 -8.53 -4.58 9.68
C ARG A 39 -8.89 -3.34 8.85
N GLU A 40 -9.89 -2.59 9.30
CA GLU A 40 -10.43 -1.45 8.54
C GLU A 40 -9.41 -0.31 8.53
N THR A 41 -8.78 -0.04 9.66
CA THR A 41 -7.68 0.92 9.77
C THR A 41 -6.50 0.47 8.90
N ALA A 42 -6.10 -0.81 8.94
CA ALA A 42 -5.05 -1.32 8.06
C ALA A 42 -5.37 -1.13 6.57
N TRP A 43 -6.62 -1.40 6.17
CA TRP A 43 -7.08 -1.22 4.79
C TRP A 43 -7.02 0.26 4.38
N ARG A 44 -7.62 1.16 5.16
CA ARG A 44 -7.66 2.60 4.86
C ARG A 44 -6.27 3.23 4.82
N THR A 45 -5.40 2.88 5.77
CA THR A 45 -4.01 3.37 5.77
C THR A 45 -3.24 2.83 4.57
N GLY A 46 -3.46 1.57 4.20
CA GLY A 46 -2.88 0.97 3.00
C GLY A 46 -3.32 1.64 1.70
N GLU A 47 -4.62 1.93 1.53
CA GLU A 47 -5.13 2.65 0.36
C GLU A 47 -4.59 4.08 0.29
N PHE A 48 -4.52 4.79 1.42
CA PHE A 48 -3.92 6.11 1.48
C PHE A 48 -2.44 6.07 1.06
N ALA A 49 -1.68 5.09 1.57
CA ALA A 49 -0.29 4.90 1.19
C ALA A 49 -0.14 4.58 -0.31
N ALA A 50 -1.02 3.76 -0.88
CA ALA A 50 -1.05 3.45 -2.32
C ALA A 50 -1.21 4.72 -3.17
N ALA A 51 -2.16 5.59 -2.78
CA ALA A 51 -2.39 6.85 -3.46
C ALA A 51 -1.17 7.80 -3.34
N ALA A 52 -0.56 7.89 -2.15
CA ALA A 52 0.61 8.73 -1.91
C ALA A 52 1.83 8.26 -2.71
N VAL A 53 2.12 6.96 -2.69
CA VAL A 53 3.23 6.35 -3.45
C VAL A 53 3.01 6.51 -4.96
N GLY A 54 1.80 6.26 -5.45
CA GLY A 54 1.45 6.47 -6.86
C GLY A 54 1.57 7.95 -7.31
N ALA A 55 1.24 8.90 -6.45
CA ALA A 55 1.43 10.32 -6.72
C ALA A 55 2.92 10.71 -6.77
N LEU A 56 3.71 10.26 -5.79
CA LEU A 56 5.15 10.53 -5.71
C LEU A 56 5.91 9.92 -6.91
N GLY A 57 5.59 8.69 -7.30
CA GLY A 57 6.19 8.03 -8.46
C GLY A 57 5.93 8.79 -9.77
N ARG A 58 4.75 9.39 -9.93
CA ARG A 58 4.41 10.23 -11.10
C ARG A 58 5.20 11.54 -11.15
N VAL A 59 5.47 12.16 -10.00
CA VAL A 59 6.31 13.38 -9.92
C VAL A 59 7.77 13.06 -10.26
N GLY A 60 8.30 11.95 -9.72
CA GLY A 60 9.66 11.48 -10.03
C GLY A 60 9.85 11.18 -11.52
N ARG A 61 8.86 10.56 -12.19
CA ARG A 61 8.90 10.25 -13.62
C ARG A 61 8.75 11.45 -14.56
N ARG A 62 8.24 12.60 -14.09
CA ARG A 62 8.08 13.83 -14.88
C ARG A 62 9.33 14.72 -14.88
N SER A 63 10.36 14.35 -14.14
CA SER A 63 11.56 15.15 -13.96
C SER A 63 12.74 14.60 -14.77
N PHE A 64 12.60 14.36 -16.08
CA PHE A 64 13.70 14.22 -17.04
C PHE A 64 13.19 14.45 -18.47
#